data_AF-A0A6N7ME07-F1
#
_entry.id   AF-A0A6N7ME07-F1
#
_cell.length_a   1.000
_cell.length_b   1.000
_cell.length_c   1.000
_cell.angle_alpha   90.00
_cell.angle_beta   90.00
_cell.angle_gamma   90.00
#
_symmetry.space_group_name_H-M   'P 1'
#
loop_
_entity.id
_entity.type
_entity.pdbx_description
1 polymer ?
#
loop_
_entity_poly.entity_id
_entity_poly.type
_entity_poly.pdbx_seq_one_letter_code
_entity_poly.pdbx_strand_id
1 'polypeptide(L)'
;MNCLYCGQCGRCHLQCQYNLDIPTVMRSYMYAYGYRNPTKAKETLQQKPIKDITCRECNTCAVTCTMDFDVSDKIQDIIRVLDVPIEFLV
;
A
#
# COMPACT_ATOMS: atom_id res chain seq x y z
N MET A 1 -11.25 0.89 -15.15
CA MET A 1 -11.90 -0.12 -14.29
C MET A 1 -11.04 -0.22 -13.03
N ASN A 2 -11.40 0.49 -11.95
CA ASN A 2 -10.57 0.56 -10.73
C ASN A 2 -10.88 -0.61 -9.80
N CYS A 3 -10.31 -1.77 -10.06
CA CYS A 3 -10.35 -2.87 -9.10
C CYS A 3 -9.69 -2.44 -7.77
N LEU A 4 -10.28 -2.82 -6.63
CA LEU A 4 -9.75 -2.51 -5.29
C LEU A 4 -8.89 -3.64 -4.73
N TYR A 5 -8.94 -4.82 -5.34
CA TYR A 5 -8.35 -6.03 -4.79
C TYR A 5 -7.08 -6.40 -5.55
N CYS A 6 -5.94 -6.29 -4.87
CA CYS A 6 -4.67 -6.83 -5.34
C CYS A 6 -4.71 -8.36 -5.28
N GLY A 7 -4.35 -9.02 -6.38
CA GLY A 7 -4.23 -10.48 -6.44
C GLY A 7 -3.02 -11.06 -5.69
N GLN A 8 -2.23 -10.22 -5.02
CA GLN A 8 -1.04 -10.62 -4.25
C GLN A 8 -0.04 -11.46 -5.04
N CYS A 9 0.13 -11.15 -6.33
CA CYS A 9 0.96 -11.94 -7.24
C CYS A 9 2.48 -11.79 -7.01
N GLY A 10 2.91 -10.84 -6.18
CA GLY A 10 4.32 -10.62 -5.83
C GLY A 10 5.22 -10.06 -6.94
N ARG A 11 4.72 -9.86 -8.16
CA ARG A 11 5.52 -9.40 -9.32
C ARG A 11 6.16 -8.02 -9.12
N CYS A 12 5.61 -7.19 -8.23
CA CYS A 12 6.13 -5.87 -7.91
C CYS A 12 7.37 -5.87 -6.99
N HIS A 13 7.64 -6.96 -6.24
CA HIS A 13 8.75 -7.01 -5.28
C HIS A 13 10.10 -6.70 -5.92
N LEU A 14 10.38 -7.29 -7.08
CA LEU A 14 11.66 -7.13 -7.79
C LEU A 14 11.73 -5.83 -8.61
N GLN A 15 10.64 -5.05 -8.68
CA GLN A 15 10.56 -3.83 -9.47
C GLN A 15 10.80 -2.57 -8.63
N CYS A 16 10.61 -2.64 -7.31
CA CYS A 16 10.86 -1.52 -6.42
C CYS A 16 12.35 -1.45 -6.06
N GLN A 17 13.04 -0.40 -6.47
CA GLN A 17 14.46 -0.18 -6.14
C GLN A 17 14.73 -0.10 -4.62
N TYR A 18 13.72 0.24 -3.82
CA TYR A 18 13.79 0.33 -2.36
C TYR A 18 13.30 -0.94 -1.65
N ASN A 19 13.03 -2.03 -2.40
CA ASN A 19 12.56 -3.31 -1.86
C ASN A 19 11.32 -3.20 -0.95
N LEU A 20 10.43 -2.25 -1.25
CA LEU A 20 9.18 -2.09 -0.50
C LEU A 20 8.30 -3.33 -0.67
N ASP A 21 7.71 -3.80 0.43
CA ASP A 21 6.69 -4.85 0.41
C ASP A 21 5.34 -4.30 -0.11
N ILE A 22 5.30 -4.01 -1.41
CA ILE A 22 4.14 -3.49 -2.12
C ILE A 22 2.90 -4.39 -1.91
N PRO A 23 2.98 -5.73 -1.99
CA PRO A 23 1.82 -6.58 -1.73
C PRO A 23 1.21 -6.39 -0.34
N THR A 24 2.03 -6.20 0.70
CA THR A 24 1.49 -5.93 2.03
C THR A 24 0.92 -4.52 2.15
N VAL A 25 1.52 -3.50 1.51
CA VAL A 25 0.92 -2.15 1.43
C VAL A 25 -0.42 -2.18 0.67
N MET A 26 -0.49 -2.93 -0.43
CA MET A 26 -1.74 -3.13 -1.18
C MET A 26 -2.78 -3.92 -0.38
N ARG A 27 -2.36 -4.83 0.52
CA ARG A 27 -3.25 -5.49 1.48
C ARG A 27 -3.86 -4.47 2.43
N SER A 28 -3.07 -3.53 2.92
CA SER A 28 -3.56 -2.41 3.73
C SER A 28 -4.59 -1.57 2.95
N TYR A 29 -4.31 -1.25 1.68
CA TYR A 29 -5.25 -0.54 0.80
C TYR A 29 -6.58 -1.32 0.68
N MET A 30 -6.53 -2.63 0.50
CA MET A 30 -7.72 -3.48 0.45
C MET A 30 -8.50 -3.44 1.77
N TYR A 31 -7.82 -3.45 2.92
CA TYR A 31 -8.49 -3.30 4.22
C TYR A 31 -9.22 -1.98 4.32
N ALA A 32 -8.59 -0.85 4.01
CA ALA A 32 -9.22 0.46 4.09
C ALA A 32 -10.40 0.61 3.12
N TYR A 33 -10.20 0.30 1.84
CA TYR A 33 -11.17 0.65 0.80
C TYR A 33 -12.07 -0.50 0.37
N GLY A 34 -11.51 -1.70 0.23
CA GLY A 34 -12.27 -2.89 -0.17
C GLY A 34 -13.11 -3.45 0.98
N TYR A 35 -12.53 -3.52 2.17
CA TYR A 35 -13.17 -4.12 3.36
C TYR A 35 -13.69 -3.08 4.36
N ARG A 36 -13.51 -1.78 4.10
CA ARG A 36 -13.96 -0.68 4.98
C ARG A 36 -13.46 -0.83 6.42
N ASN A 37 -12.22 -1.25 6.57
CA ASN A 37 -11.55 -1.50 7.83
C ASN A 37 -10.22 -0.74 7.89
N PRO A 38 -10.27 0.60 8.11
CA PRO A 38 -9.07 1.43 8.16
C PRO A 38 -8.18 1.10 9.36
N THR A 39 -8.75 0.64 10.47
CA THR A 39 -8.02 0.14 11.64
C THR A 39 -7.09 -1.01 11.26
N LYS A 40 -7.62 -2.02 10.55
CA LYS A 40 -6.80 -3.14 10.09
C LYS A 40 -5.77 -2.74 9.04
N ALA A 41 -6.10 -1.75 8.23
CA ALA A 41 -5.15 -1.15 7.29
C ALA A 41 -3.95 -0.55 8.01
N LYS A 42 -4.18 0.26 9.06
CA LYS A 42 -3.11 0.85 9.86
C LYS A 42 -2.27 -0.19 10.58
N GLU A 43 -2.90 -1.16 11.25
CA GLU A 43 -2.21 -2.28 11.90
C GLU A 43 -1.27 -3.02 10.95
N THR A 44 -1.72 -3.23 9.71
CA THR A 44 -0.94 -3.94 8.67
C THR A 44 0.31 -3.14 8.29
N LEU A 45 0.21 -1.82 8.15
CA LEU A 45 1.37 -0.97 7.81
C LEU A 45 2.35 -0.78 8.99
N GLN A 46 1.89 -0.95 10.22
CA GLN A 46 2.76 -0.84 11.40
C GLN A 46 3.66 -2.06 11.63
N GLN A 47 3.47 -3.16 10.89
CA GLN A 47 4.33 -4.33 10.95
C GLN A 47 5.74 -3.98 10.45
N LYS A 48 6.80 -4.31 11.22
CA LYS A 48 8.21 -4.18 10.78
C LYS A 48 8.42 -5.19 9.64
N PRO A 49 8.63 -4.79 8.37
CA PRO A 49 9.51 -3.70 7.89
C PRO A 49 8.81 -2.54 7.15
N ILE A 50 7.49 -2.40 7.23
CA ILE A 50 6.72 -1.45 6.41
C ILE A 50 6.73 -0.03 6.99
N LYS A 51 7.11 0.15 8.26
CA LYS A 51 7.10 1.47 8.90
C LYS A 51 7.96 2.52 8.17
N ASP A 52 8.99 2.09 7.46
CA ASP A 52 9.94 2.95 6.75
C ASP A 52 9.58 3.07 5.25
N ILE A 53 8.39 3.60 4.95
CA ILE A 53 7.92 3.73 3.56
C ILE A 53 8.67 4.87 2.85
N THR A 54 9.60 4.52 1.98
CA THR A 54 10.44 5.45 1.20
C THR A 54 9.82 5.88 -0.13
N CYS A 55 8.56 5.51 -0.41
CA CYS A 55 7.89 5.80 -1.69
C CYS A 55 7.88 7.30 -2.08
N ARG A 56 8.11 8.20 -1.12
CA ARG A 56 8.20 9.66 -1.34
C ARG A 56 9.49 10.11 -2.06
N GLU A 57 10.51 9.25 -2.18
CA GLU A 57 11.77 9.59 -2.85
C GLU A 57 11.79 9.26 -4.36
N CYS A 58 10.78 8.56 -4.88
CA CYS A 58 10.71 8.21 -6.30
C CYS A 58 10.11 9.36 -7.12
N ASN A 59 10.86 9.92 -8.07
CA ASN A 59 10.29 10.82 -9.10
C ASN A 59 9.31 10.10 -10.03
N THR A 60 9.51 8.81 -10.29
CA THR A 60 8.64 7.98 -11.11
C THR A 60 8.67 6.54 -10.59
N CYS A 61 7.50 5.91 -10.51
CA CYS A 61 7.40 4.52 -10.06
C CYS A 61 7.75 3.57 -11.23
N ALA A 62 8.77 2.72 -11.04
CA ALA A 62 9.17 1.72 -12.03
C ALA A 62 8.26 0.47 -12.05
N VAL A 63 7.31 0.37 -11.12
CA VAL A 63 6.47 -0.81 -10.95
C VAL A 63 5.38 -0.85 -12.01
N THR A 64 5.40 -1.88 -12.84
CA THR A 64 4.34 -2.24 -13.76
C THR A 64 3.49 -3.34 -13.13
N CYS A 65 2.26 -3.00 -12.73
CA CYS A 65 1.31 -3.95 -12.14
C CYS A 65 0.59 -4.74 -13.24
N THR A 66 0.45 -6.07 -13.07
CA THR A 66 -0.33 -6.90 -14.02
C THR A 66 -1.83 -6.66 -14.00
N MET A 67 -2.31 -5.86 -13.05
CA MET A 67 -3.72 -5.46 -12.92
C MET A 67 -3.92 -3.99 -13.32
N ASP A 68 -2.92 -3.37 -13.96
CA ASP A 68 -2.92 -1.96 -14.38
C ASP A 68 -3.18 -0.96 -13.25
N PHE A 69 -2.81 -1.33 -12.02
CA PHE A 69 -2.84 -0.39 -10.90
C PHE A 69 -1.71 0.63 -11.00
N ASP A 70 -2.07 1.89 -10.78
CA ASP A 70 -1.10 2.89 -10.35
C ASP A 70 -0.69 2.58 -8.91
N VAL A 71 0.42 1.86 -8.79
CA VAL A 71 0.97 1.43 -7.50
C VAL A 71 1.44 2.62 -6.69
N SER A 72 1.98 3.66 -7.35
CA SER A 72 2.46 4.86 -6.66
C SER A 72 1.31 5.60 -5.98
N ASP A 73 0.25 5.87 -6.74
CA ASP A 73 -0.93 6.58 -6.25
C ASP A 73 -1.59 5.82 -5.09
N LYS A 74 -1.81 4.51 -5.26
CA LYS A 74 -2.41 3.67 -4.21
C LYS A 74 -1.58 3.60 -2.93
N ILE A 75 -0.25 3.51 -3.05
CA ILE A 75 0.64 3.54 -1.89
C ILE A 75 0.55 4.90 -1.22
N GLN A 76 0.76 5.99 -1.95
CA GLN A 76 0.73 7.35 -1.38
C GLN A 76 -0.62 7.68 -0.71
N ASP A 77 -1.70 7.15 -1.26
CA ASP A 77 -3.03 7.28 -0.70
C ASP A 77 -3.16 6.56 0.66
N ILE A 78 -2.82 5.27 0.73
CA ILE A 78 -3.04 4.47 1.95
C ILE A 78 -2.08 4.82 3.09
N ILE A 79 -0.83 5.22 2.80
CA ILE A 79 0.16 5.46 3.85
C ILE A 79 -0.22 6.60 4.79
N ARG A 80 -1.09 7.51 4.36
CA ARG A 80 -1.62 8.61 5.17
C ARG A 80 -2.40 8.13 6.39
N VAL A 81 -2.90 6.88 6.37
CA VAL A 81 -3.56 6.27 7.53
C VAL A 81 -2.61 6.12 8.74
N LEU A 82 -1.29 6.07 8.50
CA LEU A 82 -0.30 6.02 9.58
C LEU A 82 -0.33 7.28 10.44
N ASP A 83 -0.64 8.43 9.83
CA ASP A 83 -0.69 9.74 10.47
C ASP A 83 -1.99 9.98 11.25
N VAL A 84 -3.04 9.18 11.00
CA VAL A 84 -4.34 9.31 11.66
C VAL A 84 -4.35 8.54 12.99
N PRO A 85 -4.57 9.17 14.16
CA PRO A 85 -4.69 8.46 15.44
C PRO A 85 -5.75 7.35 15.38
N ILE A 86 -5.47 6.21 16.04
CA ILE A 86 -6.26 4.97 15.87
C ILE A 86 -7.70 5.14 16.34
N GLU A 87 -7.94 5.99 17.34
CA GLU A 87 -9.24 6.36 17.88
C GLU A 87 -10.15 7.08 16.87
N PHE A 88 -9.61 7.60 15.78
CA PHE A 88 -10.36 8.23 14.69
C PHE A 88 -10.62 7.30 13.50
N LEU A 89 -10.14 6.04 13.55
CA LEU A 89 -10.38 5.04 12.52
C LEU A 89 -11.57 4.17 12.93
N VAL A 90 -12.75 4.46 12.33
CA VAL A 90 -14.02 3.76 12.55
C VAL A 90 -14.53 3.08 11.28
#